data_AF-S2KA27-F1
#
_entry.id   AF-S2KA27-F1
#
_cell.length_a   1.000
_cell.length_b   1.000
_cell.length_c   1.000
_cell.angle_alpha   90.00
_cell.angle_beta   90.00
_cell.angle_gamma   90.00
#
_symmetry.space_group_name_H-M   'P 1'
#
loop_
_entity.id
_entity.type
_entity.pdbx_description
1 polymer ?
#
loop_
_entity_poly.entity_id
_entity_poly.type
_entity_poly.pdbx_seq_one_letter_code
_entity_poly.pdbx_strand_id
1 'polypeptide(L)'
;MLSIVDNVVDFSCSTLLTISDFLNTPLSEMVALGYVLTKQEASLLGLEHRDDPTVQMLYGISRVALEHEIRDEEGTVEVLLKVCKNNQDQYKRIIEAIGENGNDSKQARIYANDGLIYNEACIRKYTKQLSNSPMQEPLALPPTVQASSSSKPTHKSPLRIIDPNPRKTDMEWVIEFVGEYKTTKKRMNWKMCFDEGRNAGYLGTYSNPQSLKNTSNKLNPKH
;
A
#
# COMPACT_ATOMS: atom_id res chain seq x y z
N MET A 1 -20.82 -62.16 22.08
CA MET A 1 -21.74 -61.12 21.56
C MET A 1 -21.74 -59.99 22.58
N LEU A 2 -21.12 -58.85 22.25
CA LEU A 2 -21.80 -57.59 21.88
C LEU A 2 -22.69 -57.07 23.03
N SER A 3 -22.19 -56.09 23.80
CA SER A 3 -22.58 -54.65 23.77
C SER A 3 -23.98 -54.44 24.39
N ILE A 4 -24.25 -53.52 25.32
CA ILE A 4 -24.24 -52.04 25.20
C ILE A 4 -24.37 -51.48 26.66
N VAL A 5 -23.43 -50.67 27.17
CA VAL A 5 -23.47 -49.19 27.41
C VAL A 5 -24.78 -48.72 28.10
N ASP A 6 -24.77 -48.16 29.32
CA ASP A 6 -24.67 -46.71 29.50
C ASP A 6 -24.12 -46.30 30.88
N ASN A 7 -22.97 -45.64 30.83
CA ASN A 7 -22.43 -44.80 31.88
C ASN A 7 -23.14 -43.44 31.82
N VAL A 8 -23.92 -43.11 32.85
CA VAL A 8 -24.31 -41.72 33.13
C VAL A 8 -23.13 -41.08 33.85
N VAL A 9 -22.24 -40.44 33.09
CA VAL A 9 -21.28 -39.47 33.64
C VAL A 9 -21.97 -38.11 33.53
N ASP A 10 -22.42 -37.61 34.68
CA ASP A 10 -22.85 -36.21 34.83
C ASP A 10 -21.69 -35.30 34.47
N PHE A 11 -21.83 -34.65 33.30
CA PHE A 11 -20.85 -33.74 32.76
C PHE A 11 -20.95 -32.41 33.52
N SER A 12 -20.03 -32.23 34.46
CA SER A 12 -19.82 -31.00 35.22
C SER A 12 -19.83 -29.78 34.30
N CYS A 13 -20.54 -28.74 34.76
CA CYS A 13 -20.60 -27.40 34.20
C CYS A 13 -19.19 -26.88 33.83
N SER A 14 -18.83 -26.95 32.54
CA SER A 14 -17.69 -26.22 32.01
C SER A 14 -18.03 -24.73 32.06
N THR A 15 -17.38 -24.02 32.97
CA THR A 15 -17.26 -22.57 32.96
C THR A 15 -16.99 -22.09 31.54
N LEU A 16 -17.94 -21.35 30.96
CA LEU A 16 -17.73 -20.58 29.73
C LEU A 16 -16.65 -19.53 30.03
N LEU A 17 -15.40 -19.85 29.73
CA LEU A 17 -14.30 -18.88 29.74
C LEU A 17 -14.60 -17.84 28.66
N THR A 18 -14.90 -16.62 29.08
CA THR A 18 -15.06 -15.48 28.21
C THR A 18 -13.69 -14.96 27.78
N ILE A 19 -13.59 -14.37 26.59
CA ILE A 19 -12.31 -13.82 26.08
C ILE A 19 -11.73 -12.79 27.06
N SER A 20 -12.56 -12.08 27.84
CA SER A 20 -12.08 -11.14 28.87
C SER A 20 -11.26 -11.79 29.97
N ASP A 21 -11.46 -13.09 30.26
CA ASP A 21 -10.71 -13.82 31.27
C ASP A 21 -9.24 -14.01 30.88
N PHE A 22 -8.94 -13.83 29.59
CA PHE A 22 -7.59 -13.86 29.01
C PHE A 22 -6.98 -12.48 28.79
N LEU A 23 -7.70 -11.39 29.12
CA LEU A 23 -7.22 -10.02 28.97
C LEU A 23 -6.42 -9.50 30.18
N ASN A 24 -5.80 -10.41 30.93
CA ASN A 24 -4.88 -10.03 31.99
C ASN A 24 -3.61 -9.44 31.38
N THR A 25 -3.22 -8.26 31.84
CA THR A 25 -1.99 -7.59 31.38
C THR A 25 -0.75 -8.12 32.13
N PRO A 26 0.37 -8.37 31.45
CA PRO A 26 0.57 -8.24 30.01
C PRO A 26 -0.13 -9.35 29.23
N LEU A 27 -0.73 -8.98 28.09
CA LEU A 27 -1.44 -9.90 27.22
C LEU A 27 -0.46 -10.91 26.63
N SER A 28 -0.87 -12.18 26.56
CA SER A 28 -0.11 -13.16 25.76
C SER A 28 -0.06 -12.73 24.29
N GLU A 29 1.02 -13.07 23.59
CA GLU A 29 1.29 -12.60 22.23
C GLU A 29 0.14 -12.88 21.25
N MET A 30 -0.44 -14.08 21.32
CA MET A 30 -1.57 -14.48 20.46
C MET A 30 -2.86 -13.75 20.82
N VAL A 31 -3.09 -13.47 22.11
CA VAL A 31 -4.25 -12.70 22.56
C VAL A 31 -4.09 -11.23 22.17
N ALA A 32 -2.90 -10.64 22.30
CA ALA A 32 -2.62 -9.28 21.85
C ALA A 32 -2.81 -9.14 20.33
N LEU A 33 -2.34 -10.11 19.54
CA LEU A 33 -2.56 -10.13 18.10
C LEU A 33 -4.06 -10.22 17.76
N GLY A 34 -4.78 -11.16 18.38
CA GLY A 34 -6.22 -11.30 18.20
C GLY A 34 -6.98 -10.03 18.62
N TYR A 35 -6.59 -9.42 19.73
CA TYR A 35 -7.14 -8.16 20.24
C TYR A 35 -6.97 -7.02 19.23
N VAL A 36 -5.76 -6.82 18.70
CA VAL A 36 -5.49 -5.75 17.71
C VAL A 36 -6.31 -5.98 16.42
N LEU A 37 -6.33 -7.22 15.91
CA LEU A 37 -7.04 -7.57 14.68
C LEU A 37 -8.58 -7.49 14.80
N THR A 38 -9.12 -7.67 16.00
CA THR A 38 -10.57 -7.59 16.26
C THR A 38 -11.02 -6.18 16.60
N LYS A 39 -10.19 -5.37 17.27
CA LYS A 39 -10.51 -3.97 17.58
C LYS A 39 -10.44 -3.05 16.36
N GLN A 40 -9.46 -3.27 15.45
CA GLN A 40 -9.30 -2.50 14.20
C GLN A 40 -9.28 -0.96 14.37
N GLU A 41 -8.84 -0.47 15.52
CA GLU A 41 -8.76 0.97 15.77
C GLU A 41 -7.59 1.59 14.99
N ALA A 42 -7.80 2.71 14.31
CA ALA A 42 -6.71 3.38 13.60
C ALA A 42 -5.69 4.02 14.56
N SER A 43 -6.10 4.30 15.80
CA SER A 43 -5.28 4.97 16.81
C SER A 43 -5.16 4.13 18.06
N LEU A 44 -3.95 4.11 18.61
CA LEU A 44 -3.62 3.46 19.87
C LEU A 44 -4.32 4.14 21.08
N LEU A 45 -4.76 5.40 20.94
CA LEU A 45 -5.43 6.15 22.01
C LEU A 45 -6.81 5.58 22.39
N GLY A 46 -7.47 4.87 21.46
CA GLY A 46 -8.79 4.28 21.67
C GLY A 46 -8.76 2.87 22.29
N LEU A 47 -7.57 2.30 22.53
CA LEU A 47 -7.44 0.94 23.02
C LEU A 47 -7.36 0.87 24.54
N GLU A 48 -8.09 -0.09 25.11
CA GLU A 48 -8.10 -0.39 26.54
C GLU A 48 -6.74 -0.90 27.03
N HIS A 49 -6.06 -1.74 26.24
CA HIS A 49 -4.72 -2.26 26.52
C HIS A 49 -3.62 -1.53 25.76
N ARG A 50 -3.73 -0.21 25.58
CA ARG A 50 -2.74 0.60 24.85
C ARG A 50 -1.33 0.60 25.48
N ASP A 51 -1.25 0.33 26.78
CA ASP A 51 -0.01 0.31 27.54
C ASP A 51 0.66 -1.09 27.52
N ASP A 52 0.03 -2.07 26.87
CA ASP A 52 0.62 -3.40 26.68
C ASP A 52 1.79 -3.35 25.69
N PRO A 53 2.96 -3.92 26.03
CA PRO A 53 4.16 -3.83 25.19
C PRO A 53 3.99 -4.54 23.84
N THR A 54 3.23 -5.64 23.79
CA THR A 54 2.98 -6.37 22.55
C THR A 54 2.02 -5.59 21.65
N VAL A 55 0.98 -4.98 22.21
CA VAL A 55 0.06 -4.10 21.47
C VAL A 55 0.80 -2.90 20.89
N GLN A 56 1.68 -2.24 21.67
CA GLN A 56 2.51 -1.14 21.18
C GLN A 56 3.46 -1.58 20.07
N MET A 57 4.10 -2.75 20.21
CA MET A 57 4.97 -3.31 19.18
C MET A 57 4.20 -3.58 17.88
N LEU A 58 3.02 -4.20 17.96
CA LEU A 58 2.18 -4.50 16.80
C LEU A 58 1.76 -3.21 16.08
N TYR A 59 1.32 -2.17 16.80
CA TYR A 59 1.03 -0.87 16.20
C TYR A 59 2.28 -0.21 15.61
N GLY A 60 3.44 -0.36 16.26
CA GLY A 60 4.72 0.10 15.74
C GLY A 60 5.06 -0.54 14.40
N ILE A 61 4.90 -1.86 14.28
CA ILE A 61 5.12 -2.62 13.05
C ILE A 61 4.13 -2.17 11.97
N SER A 62 2.84 -2.12 12.29
CA SER A 62 1.79 -1.67 11.37
C SER A 62 2.05 -0.26 10.86
N ARG A 63 2.45 0.66 11.74
CA ARG A 63 2.80 2.03 11.37
C ARG A 63 3.97 2.07 10.38
N VAL A 64 5.03 1.30 10.62
CA VAL A 64 6.18 1.24 9.69
C VAL A 64 5.78 0.59 8.37
N ALA A 65 4.98 -0.47 8.40
CA ALA A 65 4.52 -1.16 7.20
C ALA A 65 3.62 -0.27 6.32
N LEU A 66 2.79 0.58 6.95
CA LEU A 66 1.86 1.48 6.29
C LEU A 66 2.40 2.91 6.14
N GLU A 67 3.63 3.19 6.58
CA GLU A 67 4.17 4.55 6.60
C GLU A 67 4.14 5.21 5.22
N HIS A 68 4.47 4.44 4.18
CA HIS A 68 4.42 4.93 2.81
C HIS A 68 2.99 5.30 2.37
N GLU A 69 2.01 4.48 2.70
CA GLU A 69 0.61 4.71 2.37
C GLU A 69 0.07 5.93 3.13
N ILE A 70 0.38 6.05 4.42
CA ILE A 70 -0.01 7.20 5.25
C ILE A 70 0.57 8.50 4.69
N ARG A 71 1.86 8.53 4.33
CA ARG A 71 2.50 9.74 3.77
C ARG A 71 1.93 10.11 2.41
N ASP A 72 1.58 9.13 1.58
CA ASP A 72 0.96 9.38 0.28
C ASP A 72 -0.44 9.98 0.47
N GLU A 73 -1.24 9.44 1.39
CA GLU A 73 -2.56 9.98 1.74
C GLU A 73 -2.47 11.40 2.31
N GLU A 74 -1.56 11.66 3.25
CA GLU A 74 -1.30 13.01 3.77
C GLU A 74 -0.95 14.00 2.65
N GLY A 75 -0.12 13.57 1.69
CA GLY A 75 0.19 14.36 0.50
C GLY A 75 -1.04 14.66 -0.38
N THR A 76 -1.96 13.70 -0.53
CA THR A 76 -3.22 13.95 -1.26
C THR A 76 -4.14 14.93 -0.53
N VAL A 77 -4.22 14.86 0.79
CA VAL A 77 -5.01 15.78 1.62
C VAL A 77 -4.43 17.20 1.56
N GLU A 78 -3.11 17.36 1.64
CA GLU A 78 -2.45 18.66 1.48
C GLU A 78 -2.74 19.30 0.12
N VAL A 79 -2.69 18.49 -0.94
CA VAL A 79 -3.05 18.91 -2.30
C VAL A 79 -4.50 19.37 -2.36
N LEU A 80 -5.44 18.58 -1.82
CA LEU A 80 -6.86 18.92 -1.82
C LEU A 80 -7.10 20.22 -1.06
N LEU A 81 -6.47 20.38 0.11
CA LEU A 81 -6.57 21.59 0.92
C LEU A 81 -6.04 22.81 0.15
N LYS A 82 -4.95 22.66 -0.60
CA LYS A 82 -4.39 23.74 -1.44
C LYS A 82 -5.35 24.15 -2.54
N VAL A 83 -5.98 23.20 -3.22
CA VAL A 83 -6.99 23.47 -4.26
C VAL A 83 -8.20 24.20 -3.65
N CYS A 84 -8.73 23.72 -2.53
CA CYS A 84 -9.86 24.34 -1.83
C CYS A 84 -9.54 25.77 -1.39
N LYS A 85 -8.37 26.02 -0.80
CA LYS A 85 -7.94 27.37 -0.40
C LYS A 85 -7.82 28.30 -1.61
N ASN A 86 -7.18 27.84 -2.68
CA ASN A 86 -7.05 28.64 -3.90
C ASN A 86 -8.43 29.01 -4.48
N ASN A 87 -9.36 28.04 -4.54
CA ASN A 87 -10.71 28.29 -5.03
C ASN A 87 -11.47 29.25 -4.11
N GLN A 88 -11.36 29.09 -2.79
CA GLN A 88 -11.96 30.01 -1.82
C GLN A 88 -11.46 31.46 -2.02
N ASP A 89 -10.15 31.64 -2.21
CA ASP A 89 -9.56 32.97 -2.41
C ASP A 89 -10.02 33.59 -3.74
N GLN A 90 -10.13 32.78 -4.82
CA GLN A 90 -10.65 33.26 -6.09
C GLN A 90 -12.13 33.65 -5.99
N TYR A 91 -12.96 32.90 -5.28
CA TYR A 91 -14.36 33.26 -5.07
C TYR A 91 -14.50 34.56 -4.26
N LYS A 92 -13.68 34.75 -3.22
CA LYS A 92 -13.66 36.02 -2.46
C LYS A 92 -13.33 37.19 -3.37
N ARG A 93 -12.28 37.08 -4.21
CA ARG A 93 -11.90 38.13 -5.18
C ARG A 93 -12.99 38.43 -6.19
N ILE A 94 -13.70 37.42 -6.67
CA ILE A 94 -14.85 37.59 -7.57
C ILE A 94 -15.97 38.35 -6.85
N ILE A 95 -16.32 37.95 -5.62
CA ILE A 95 -17.37 38.62 -4.83
C ILE A 95 -16.99 40.08 -4.53
N GLU A 96 -15.74 40.34 -4.14
CA GLU A 96 -15.21 41.69 -3.90
C GLU A 96 -15.26 42.56 -5.16
N ALA A 97 -14.88 42.01 -6.32
CA ALA A 97 -14.93 42.71 -7.61
C ALA A 97 -16.37 43.00 -8.09
N ILE A 98 -17.36 42.24 -7.60
CA ILE A 98 -18.79 42.42 -7.91
C ILE A 98 -19.50 43.29 -6.86
N GLY A 99 -18.81 43.73 -5.80
CA GLY A 99 -19.37 44.49 -4.68
C GLY A 99 -20.19 45.74 -5.04
N GLU A 100 -20.84 46.34 -4.03
CA GLU A 100 -22.06 47.17 -4.09
C GLU A 100 -22.16 48.29 -5.17
N ASN A 101 -21.06 48.74 -5.78
CA ASN A 101 -21.05 49.75 -6.84
C ASN A 101 -20.96 49.19 -8.28
N GLY A 102 -20.91 47.86 -8.45
CA GLY A 102 -21.28 47.17 -9.69
C GLY A 102 -20.52 47.51 -10.98
N ASN A 103 -19.24 47.91 -10.94
CA ASN A 103 -18.54 48.36 -12.15
C ASN A 103 -17.36 47.47 -12.61
N ASP A 104 -16.87 46.54 -11.78
CA ASP A 104 -15.67 45.75 -12.10
C ASP A 104 -15.97 44.33 -12.62
N SER A 105 -17.03 44.21 -13.45
CA SER A 105 -17.37 42.96 -14.15
C SER A 105 -16.21 42.39 -14.97
N LYS A 106 -15.30 43.24 -15.46
CA LYS A 106 -14.06 42.80 -16.12
C LYS A 106 -13.09 42.12 -15.15
N GLN A 107 -12.88 42.65 -13.95
CA GLN A 107 -12.01 42.05 -12.94
C GLN A 107 -12.60 40.74 -12.41
N ALA A 108 -13.90 40.71 -12.15
CA ALA A 108 -14.60 39.49 -11.79
C ALA A 108 -14.43 38.38 -12.84
N ARG A 109 -14.51 38.74 -14.13
CA ARG A 109 -14.26 37.80 -15.23
C ARG A 109 -12.80 37.33 -15.29
N ILE A 110 -11.83 38.19 -14.98
CA ILE A 110 -10.41 37.81 -14.91
C ILE A 110 -10.20 36.78 -13.79
N TYR A 111 -10.67 37.05 -12.57
CA TYR A 111 -10.55 36.11 -11.46
C TYR A 111 -11.25 34.77 -11.72
N ALA A 112 -12.41 34.80 -12.36
CA ALA A 112 -13.11 33.58 -12.77
C ALA A 112 -12.30 32.77 -13.80
N ASN A 113 -11.71 33.42 -14.80
CA ASN A 113 -10.86 32.76 -15.80
C ASN A 113 -9.57 32.21 -15.19
N ASP A 114 -8.93 32.95 -14.29
CA ASP A 114 -7.73 32.48 -13.58
C ASP A 114 -8.03 31.23 -12.75
N GLY A 115 -9.17 31.22 -12.04
CA GLY A 115 -9.66 30.04 -11.33
C GLY A 115 -9.92 28.85 -12.26
N LEU A 116 -10.48 29.09 -13.45
CA LEU A 116 -10.74 28.04 -14.44
C LEU A 116 -9.42 27.45 -14.98
N ILE A 117 -8.45 28.29 -15.35
CA ILE A 117 -7.13 27.86 -15.82
C ILE A 117 -6.40 27.05 -14.74
N TYR A 118 -6.43 27.52 -13.49
CA TYR A 118 -5.84 26.80 -12.37
C TYR A 118 -6.47 25.42 -12.19
N ASN A 119 -7.81 25.36 -12.18
CA ASN A 119 -8.53 24.10 -11.99
C ASN A 119 -8.28 23.12 -13.14
N GLU A 120 -8.27 23.58 -14.39
CA GLU A 120 -7.87 22.73 -15.53
C GLU A 120 -6.45 22.18 -15.37
N ALA A 121 -5.50 23.01 -14.92
CA ALA A 121 -4.13 22.57 -14.69
C ALA A 121 -4.05 21.51 -13.58
N CYS A 122 -4.80 21.69 -12.49
CA CYS A 122 -4.94 20.70 -11.42
C CYS A 122 -5.55 19.39 -11.94
N ILE A 123 -6.67 19.45 -12.67
CA ILE A 123 -7.31 18.26 -13.26
C ILE A 123 -6.31 17.49 -14.12
N ARG A 124 -5.64 18.16 -15.07
CA ARG A 124 -4.64 17.52 -15.94
C ARG A 124 -3.50 16.88 -15.15
N LYS A 125 -3.01 17.56 -14.12
CA LYS A 125 -1.92 17.07 -13.26
C LYS A 125 -2.33 15.80 -12.51
N TYR A 126 -3.50 15.82 -11.86
CA TYR A 126 -3.92 14.76 -10.96
C TYR A 126 -4.60 13.59 -11.69
N THR A 127 -5.31 13.81 -12.80
CA THR A 127 -5.78 12.73 -13.66
C THR A 127 -4.61 11.92 -14.23
N LYS A 128 -3.53 12.59 -14.67
CA LYS A 128 -2.33 11.90 -15.17
C LYS A 128 -1.58 11.13 -14.07
N GLN A 129 -1.63 11.60 -12.83
CA GLN A 129 -1.05 10.88 -11.69
C GLN A 129 -1.89 9.66 -11.30
N LEU A 130 -3.22 9.75 -11.37
CA LEU A 130 -4.13 8.64 -11.09
C LEU A 130 -3.93 7.48 -12.06
N SER A 131 -3.66 7.77 -13.34
CA SER A 131 -3.35 6.75 -14.36
C SER A 131 -2.03 6.00 -14.13
N ASN A 132 -1.16 6.45 -13.22
CA ASN A 132 0.09 5.79 -12.87
C ASN A 132 0.03 5.10 -11.48
N SER A 133 -1.12 5.13 -10.80
CA SER A 133 -1.34 4.43 -9.54
C SER A 133 -1.81 2.99 -9.82
N PRO A 134 -1.24 1.95 -9.18
CA PRO A 134 -1.60 0.56 -9.43
C PRO A 134 -2.94 0.14 -8.79
N MET A 135 -3.70 1.08 -8.23
CA MET A 135 -4.96 0.76 -7.56
C MET A 135 -6.03 0.45 -8.62
N GLN A 136 -6.14 -0.84 -8.94
CA GLN A 136 -7.22 -1.39 -9.74
C GLN A 136 -8.55 -1.11 -9.05
N GLU A 137 -9.49 -0.55 -9.82
CA GLU A 137 -10.89 -0.39 -9.46
C GLU A 137 -11.47 -1.75 -9.01
N PRO A 138 -12.11 -1.83 -7.82
CA PRO A 138 -12.77 -3.06 -7.37
C PRO A 138 -13.81 -3.52 -8.39
N LEU A 139 -13.63 -4.72 -8.94
CA LEU A 139 -14.54 -5.33 -9.89
C LEU A 139 -15.97 -5.38 -9.30
N ALA A 140 -16.92 -4.73 -9.97
CA ALA A 140 -18.33 -4.84 -9.64
C ALA A 140 -18.79 -6.30 -9.76
N LEU A 141 -19.38 -6.84 -8.69
CA LEU A 141 -19.88 -8.21 -8.66
C LEU A 141 -21.11 -8.36 -9.58
N PRO A 142 -21.16 -9.38 -10.47
CA PRO A 142 -22.35 -9.67 -11.24
C PRO A 142 -23.46 -10.29 -10.38
N PRO A 143 -24.75 -10.04 -10.68
CA PRO A 143 -25.86 -10.59 -9.93
C PRO A 143 -26.13 -12.04 -10.35
N THR A 144 -26.36 -12.90 -9.35
CA THR A 144 -26.98 -14.23 -9.43
C THR A 144 -26.02 -15.42 -9.39
N VAL A 145 -26.01 -16.05 -8.21
CA VAL A 145 -25.47 -17.38 -7.94
C VAL A 145 -26.42 -18.42 -8.53
N GLN A 146 -25.94 -19.30 -9.40
CA GLN A 146 -26.51 -20.64 -9.57
C GLN A 146 -25.42 -21.69 -9.34
N ALA A 147 -25.64 -22.53 -8.34
CA ALA A 147 -24.84 -23.71 -8.11
C ALA A 147 -25.13 -24.74 -9.22
N SER A 148 -24.09 -25.14 -9.94
CA SER A 148 -24.10 -26.37 -10.74
C SER A 148 -22.76 -27.07 -10.59
N SER A 149 -22.83 -28.19 -9.89
CA SER A 149 -21.81 -29.22 -9.82
C SER A 149 -21.58 -29.84 -11.19
N SER A 150 -20.38 -29.66 -11.75
CA SER A 150 -19.84 -30.57 -12.76
C SER A 150 -18.32 -30.43 -12.83
N SER A 151 -17.66 -31.56 -12.60
CA SER A 151 -16.22 -31.80 -12.58
C SER A 151 -15.50 -31.46 -13.89
N LYS A 152 -14.46 -30.61 -13.80
CA LYS A 152 -13.20 -30.67 -14.58
C LYS A 152 -12.18 -29.67 -14.00
N PRO A 153 -10.92 -30.06 -13.70
CA PRO A 153 -9.99 -29.20 -12.98
C PRO A 153 -9.12 -28.42 -13.97
N THR A 154 -9.46 -27.16 -14.22
CA THR A 154 -8.56 -26.21 -14.88
C THR A 154 -8.92 -24.81 -14.41
N HIS A 155 -8.34 -24.37 -13.30
CA HIS A 155 -7.95 -22.98 -13.08
C HIS A 155 -7.06 -22.94 -11.83
N LYS A 156 -5.81 -22.53 -12.01
CA LYS A 156 -4.86 -22.34 -10.91
C LYS A 156 -5.26 -21.07 -10.16
N SER A 157 -5.78 -21.22 -8.94
CA SER A 157 -5.93 -20.13 -7.99
C SER A 157 -4.53 -19.58 -7.62
N PRO A 158 -4.34 -18.25 -7.52
CA PRO A 158 -3.06 -17.67 -7.10
C PRO A 158 -2.95 -17.69 -5.57
N LEU A 159 -2.96 -18.90 -4.99
CA LEU A 159 -2.31 -19.09 -3.70
C LEU A 159 -0.82 -19.11 -3.99
N ARG A 160 -0.06 -18.19 -3.40
CA ARG A 160 1.40 -18.13 -3.52
C ARG A 160 1.98 -19.45 -3.02
N ILE A 161 2.21 -20.37 -3.95
CA ILE A 161 3.18 -21.44 -3.80
C ILE A 161 4.51 -20.73 -3.63
N ILE A 162 5.09 -20.83 -2.45
CA ILE A 162 6.49 -20.47 -2.22
C ILE A 162 7.29 -21.47 -3.05
N ASP A 163 7.66 -21.06 -4.25
CA ASP A 163 8.55 -21.80 -5.12
C ASP A 163 9.92 -21.85 -4.42
N PRO A 164 10.46 -23.03 -4.06
CA PRO A 164 11.71 -23.15 -3.31
C PRO A 164 12.95 -22.94 -4.19
N ASN A 165 12.78 -22.39 -5.39
CA ASN A 165 13.89 -22.09 -6.28
C ASN A 165 14.56 -20.80 -5.80
N PRO A 166 15.86 -20.80 -5.43
CA PRO A 166 16.54 -19.58 -5.01
C PRO A 166 16.55 -18.60 -6.19
N ARG A 167 15.60 -17.66 -6.19
CA ARG A 167 15.59 -16.57 -7.16
C ARG A 167 16.86 -15.79 -6.92
N LYS A 168 17.78 -15.80 -7.91
CA LYS A 168 19.00 -14.99 -7.90
C LYS A 168 18.63 -13.58 -7.44
N THR A 169 19.39 -13.00 -6.51
CA THR A 169 19.12 -11.62 -6.10
C THR A 169 19.39 -10.65 -7.24
N ASP A 170 18.77 -9.47 -7.21
CA ASP A 170 19.00 -8.41 -8.21
C ASP A 170 20.50 -8.16 -8.46
N MET A 171 21.33 -8.23 -7.41
CA MET A 171 22.77 -7.99 -7.52
C MET A 171 23.58 -9.20 -7.97
N GLU A 172 23.16 -10.42 -7.63
CA GLU A 172 23.78 -11.64 -8.17
C GLU A 172 23.64 -11.69 -9.69
N TRP A 173 22.46 -11.35 -10.21
CA TRP A 173 22.23 -11.26 -11.65
C TRP A 173 23.11 -10.19 -12.30
N VAL A 174 23.24 -9.01 -11.67
CA VAL A 174 24.11 -7.92 -12.16
C VAL A 174 25.58 -8.34 -12.16
N ILE A 175 26.05 -9.06 -11.13
CA ILE A 175 27.44 -9.51 -11.04
C ILE A 175 27.75 -10.51 -12.16
N GLU A 176 26.86 -11.46 -12.42
CA GLU A 176 26.98 -12.44 -13.50
C GLU A 176 27.00 -11.75 -14.87
N PHE A 177 26.00 -10.89 -15.14
CA PHE A 177 25.91 -10.13 -16.39
C PHE A 177 27.16 -9.24 -16.60
N VAL A 178 27.64 -8.58 -15.55
CA VAL A 178 28.85 -7.75 -15.61
C VAL A 178 30.09 -8.59 -15.86
N GLY A 179 30.17 -9.79 -15.29
CA GLY A 179 31.24 -10.76 -15.54
C GLY A 179 31.30 -11.17 -17.01
N GLU A 180 30.19 -11.67 -17.56
CA GLU A 180 30.09 -12.11 -18.96
C GLU A 180 30.31 -10.96 -19.96
N TYR A 181 29.82 -9.76 -19.66
CA TYR A 181 29.99 -8.63 -20.55
C TYR A 181 31.44 -8.10 -20.56
N LYS A 182 32.18 -8.24 -19.45
CA LYS A 182 33.59 -7.84 -19.36
C LYS A 182 34.54 -8.80 -20.09
N THR A 183 34.17 -10.06 -20.26
CA THR A 183 34.97 -11.00 -21.08
C THR A 183 34.90 -10.66 -22.57
N THR A 184 33.78 -10.08 -23.01
CA THR A 184 33.55 -9.72 -24.41
C THR A 184 33.87 -8.25 -24.73
N LYS A 185 33.74 -7.32 -23.77
CA LYS A 185 33.94 -5.87 -23.97
C LYS A 185 34.66 -5.19 -22.80
N LYS A 186 35.54 -4.23 -23.12
CA LYS A 186 36.39 -3.52 -22.14
C LYS A 186 35.63 -2.59 -21.18
N ARG A 187 34.44 -2.08 -21.55
CA ARG A 187 33.67 -1.12 -20.73
C ARG A 187 32.18 -1.50 -20.66
N MET A 188 31.67 -1.59 -19.44
CA MET A 188 30.27 -1.91 -19.15
C MET A 188 29.32 -0.82 -19.67
N ASN A 189 28.28 -1.24 -20.40
CA ASN A 189 27.14 -0.39 -20.75
C ASN A 189 26.02 -0.57 -19.72
N TRP A 190 26.00 0.30 -18.71
CA TRP A 190 25.04 0.25 -17.61
C TRP A 190 23.60 0.47 -18.02
N LYS A 191 23.35 1.21 -19.12
CA LYS A 191 22.00 1.38 -19.66
C LYS A 191 21.47 0.03 -20.19
N MET A 192 22.31 -0.69 -20.95
CA MET A 192 21.96 -2.02 -21.46
C MET A 192 21.74 -3.04 -20.33
N CYS A 193 22.63 -3.06 -19.32
CA CYS A 193 22.47 -3.94 -18.16
C CYS A 193 21.15 -3.68 -17.41
N PHE A 194 20.76 -2.42 -17.26
CA PHE A 194 19.51 -2.04 -16.62
C PHE A 194 18.28 -2.48 -17.43
N ASP A 195 18.28 -2.23 -18.75
CA ASP A 195 17.18 -2.59 -19.64
C ASP A 195 17.00 -4.13 -19.70
N GLU A 196 18.11 -4.87 -19.81
CA GLU A 196 18.08 -6.34 -19.88
C GLU A 196 17.67 -6.96 -18.54
N GLY A 197 18.13 -6.40 -17.42
CA GLY A 197 17.73 -6.87 -16.09
C GLY A 197 16.23 -6.68 -15.85
N ARG A 198 15.68 -5.53 -16.24
CA ARG A 198 14.23 -5.24 -16.20
C ARG A 198 13.44 -6.24 -17.06
N ASN A 199 13.93 -6.55 -18.26
CA ASN A 199 13.30 -7.54 -19.14
C ASN A 199 13.35 -8.96 -18.56
N ALA A 200 14.44 -9.30 -17.87
CA ALA A 200 14.61 -10.59 -17.20
C ALA A 200 13.83 -10.71 -15.88
N GLY A 201 13.10 -9.67 -15.47
CA GLY A 201 12.33 -9.64 -14.22
C GLY A 201 13.15 -9.30 -12.98
N TYR A 202 14.42 -8.92 -13.15
CA TYR A 202 15.30 -8.40 -12.11
C TYR A 202 15.31 -6.86 -12.13
N LEU A 203 15.86 -6.22 -11.10
CA LEU A 203 16.06 -4.76 -11.05
C LEU A 203 14.77 -3.92 -10.97
N GLY A 204 13.67 -4.50 -10.52
CA GLY A 204 12.43 -3.76 -10.22
C GLY A 204 12.62 -2.69 -9.14
N THR A 205 13.59 -2.90 -8.24
CA THR A 205 13.95 -1.99 -7.14
C THR A 205 14.75 -0.76 -7.59
N TYR A 206 15.34 -0.77 -8.79
CA TYR A 206 16.17 0.32 -9.27
C TYR A 206 15.40 1.24 -10.21
N SER A 207 15.40 2.54 -9.91
CA SER A 207 14.67 3.54 -10.71
C SER A 207 15.44 4.03 -11.95
N ASN A 208 16.77 3.92 -11.94
CA ASN A 208 17.60 4.36 -13.07
C ASN A 208 18.94 3.59 -13.17
N PRO A 209 19.55 3.54 -14.38
CA PRO A 209 20.83 2.87 -14.61
C PRO A 209 22.01 3.44 -13.79
N GLN A 210 21.93 4.70 -13.39
CA GLN A 210 23.00 5.36 -12.63
C GLN A 210 23.01 4.89 -11.16
N SER A 211 21.84 4.67 -10.55
CA SER A 211 21.69 4.07 -9.23
C SER A 211 22.23 2.64 -9.22
N LEU A 212 21.90 1.84 -10.23
CA LEU A 212 22.42 0.47 -10.41
C LEU A 212 23.95 0.46 -10.44
N LYS A 213 24.54 1.32 -11.27
CA LYS A 213 25.99 1.49 -11.39
C LYS A 213 26.64 1.88 -10.06
N ASN A 214 26.04 2.84 -9.35
CA ASN A 214 26.56 3.31 -8.07
C ASN A 214 26.57 2.18 -7.02
N THR A 215 25.48 1.40 -6.94
CA THR A 215 25.40 0.26 -6.02
C THR A 215 26.37 -0.86 -6.39
N SER A 216 26.50 -1.19 -7.68
CA SER A 216 27.45 -2.22 -8.14
C SER A 216 28.92 -1.82 -7.88
N ASN A 217 29.28 -0.56 -8.09
CA ASN A 217 30.63 -0.07 -7.77
C ASN A 217 30.94 -0.05 -6.25
N LYS A 218 29.92 0.11 -5.39
CA LYS A 218 30.09 0.01 -3.93
C LYS A 218 30.38 -1.42 -3.49
N LEU A 219 29.77 -2.41 -4.15
CA LEU A 219 29.99 -3.83 -3.83
C LEU A 219 31.29 -4.38 -4.39
N ASN A 220 31.79 -3.81 -5.49
CA ASN A 220 33.09 -4.17 -6.08
C ASN A 220 33.98 -2.92 -6.17
N PRO A 221 34.51 -2.40 -5.05
CA PRO A 221 35.50 -1.34 -5.10
C PRO A 221 36.69 -1.81 -5.93
N LYS A 222 37.11 -1.01 -6.91
CA LYS A 222 38.32 -1.28 -7.69
C LYS A 222 39.50 -1.29 -6.71
N HIS A 223 40.13 -2.44 -6.54
CA HIS A 223 41.49 -2.54 -6.02
C HIS A 223 42.47 -2.03 -7.08
#